data_AF-A0A7S3ZUP6-F1
#
_entry.id   AF-A0A7S3ZUP6-F1
#
_cell.length_a   1.000
_cell.length_b   1.000
_cell.length_c   1.000
_cell.angle_alpha   90.00
_cell.angle_beta   90.00
_cell.angle_gamma   90.00
#
_symmetry.space_group_name_H-M   'P 1'
#
loop_
_entity.id
_entity.type
_entity.pdbx_description
1 polymer ?
#
loop_
_entity_poly.entity_id
_entity_poly.type
_entity_poly.pdbx_seq_one_letter_code
_entity_poly.pdbx_strand_id
1 'polypeptide(L)'
;MGSTMSTTAPGAHTNCVPKTSPRSSRGRRRHRSRSRGRRRQSPLGLFIRGRRGSDDESEDDLSVSSAMSWEATNAPPSPRKPPAPEFGTTLLAHRRPEVYVELTPDLMLYVLGYLDPKARHRAAANPACRQLRDRVTKNREVWAHLCSSTPWRIHRSDLEHRPVNALRRLHRTVVEATDSVDTAPIADIARIMSDHARVAGVQVRCFRTLADRLHCETFRKNALDCGVASSVVRALWKFDECDDVQVVALHCVVFLARPIGGAEGMVYHRGMASRGLDAFLGESGGIAAVLRSMRVHLKNSNVQAMGCWSLVNLALNHQQKLALLALDGLDAVLAAMAHHPSTLEVQFRALFALINLVIPEAGSVSTNTMDCGENAAHARVVRGVLAAMRHFPESEKLVRCGCLVLHNLSLDDKNVPHLLAFGVARPLQRAARSHKDADVQRSAVSTLRRLRVAVAPEVDVLQPTLRMDGSR
;
A
#
# COMPACT_ATOMS: atom_id res chain seq x y z
N MET A 1 -5.42 -40.91 -49.71
CA MET A 1 -4.07 -41.47 -49.94
C MET A 1 -3.10 -40.30 -49.83
N GLY A 2 -2.16 -40.17 -48.92
CA GLY A 2 -1.52 -41.04 -47.95
C GLY A 2 -0.09 -40.48 -47.78
N SER A 3 0.42 -40.53 -46.54
CA SER A 3 1.83 -40.36 -46.15
C SER A 3 2.32 -38.98 -45.71
N THR A 4 2.16 -38.82 -44.40
CA THR A 4 2.91 -38.08 -43.37
C THR A 4 4.45 -38.16 -43.49
N MET A 5 5.15 -37.08 -43.09
CA MET A 5 6.35 -37.18 -42.25
C MET A 5 6.46 -36.00 -41.27
N SER A 6 6.80 -36.38 -40.03
CA SER A 6 6.95 -35.61 -38.81
C SER A 6 8.40 -35.76 -38.35
N THR A 7 9.01 -34.69 -37.83
CA THR A 7 10.31 -34.71 -37.12
C THR A 7 10.22 -33.71 -35.97
N THR A 8 9.86 -34.13 -34.76
CA THR A 8 10.69 -34.63 -33.63
C THR A 8 11.67 -33.62 -33.01
N ALA A 9 11.40 -33.32 -31.74
CA ALA A 9 12.26 -32.64 -30.77
C ALA A 9 13.37 -33.55 -30.23
N PRO A 10 14.47 -33.01 -29.66
CA PRO A 10 15.45 -33.79 -28.91
C PRO A 10 15.09 -33.86 -27.42
N GLY A 11 15.18 -35.08 -26.87
CA GLY A 11 14.82 -35.44 -25.50
C GLY A 11 15.90 -35.25 -24.45
N ALA A 12 15.48 -35.46 -23.21
CA ALA A 12 16.28 -35.51 -22.00
C ALA A 12 16.74 -36.95 -21.67
N HIS A 13 17.91 -37.06 -21.05
CA HIS A 13 18.31 -38.15 -20.15
C HIS A 13 19.08 -37.46 -19.00
N THR A 14 18.84 -37.72 -17.72
CA THR A 14 18.94 -39.03 -17.07
C THR A 14 18.04 -39.20 -15.82
N ASN A 15 17.69 -40.47 -15.63
CA ASN A 15 16.94 -41.19 -14.59
C ASN A 15 17.21 -40.83 -13.12
N CYS A 16 16.14 -40.92 -12.30
CA CYS A 16 16.03 -41.91 -11.21
C CYS A 16 14.58 -42.00 -10.68
N VAL A 17 14.00 -43.21 -10.75
CA VAL A 17 12.63 -43.59 -10.31
C VAL A 17 12.69 -44.20 -8.89
N PRO A 18 11.60 -44.13 -8.08
CA PRO A 18 11.61 -44.43 -6.66
C PRO A 18 11.26 -45.89 -6.34
N LYS A 19 11.57 -46.35 -5.11
CA LYS A 19 11.05 -47.58 -4.54
C LYS A 19 10.43 -47.36 -3.16
N THR A 20 9.28 -47.99 -2.99
CA THR A 20 8.38 -48.00 -1.83
C THR A 20 8.86 -48.89 -0.67
N SER A 21 8.32 -48.56 0.52
CA SER A 21 8.41 -49.05 1.92
C SER A 21 8.29 -50.58 2.16
N PRO A 22 8.14 -51.14 3.40
CA PRO A 22 8.27 -50.64 4.79
C PRO A 22 9.04 -51.59 5.77
N ARG A 23 9.40 -51.15 7.00
CA ARG A 23 9.24 -51.96 8.25
C ARG A 23 9.64 -51.24 9.54
N SER A 24 8.95 -51.69 10.59
CA SER A 24 8.85 -51.24 11.98
C SER A 24 10.10 -51.39 12.84
N SER A 25 10.23 -50.55 13.87
CA SER A 25 10.56 -51.04 15.22
C SER A 25 10.01 -50.11 16.30
N ARG A 26 9.63 -50.76 17.40
CA ARG A 26 8.87 -50.27 18.55
C ARG A 26 9.79 -49.55 19.54
N GLY A 27 9.25 -48.55 20.23
CA GLY A 27 9.87 -47.93 21.39
C GLY A 27 8.86 -47.16 22.24
N ARG A 28 7.92 -47.85 22.88
CA ARG A 28 7.10 -47.30 23.96
C ARG A 28 7.98 -46.98 25.17
N ARG A 29 7.79 -45.83 25.81
CA ARG A 29 7.73 -45.75 27.28
C ARG A 29 6.82 -44.61 27.72
N ARG A 30 5.88 -44.98 28.61
CA ARG A 30 4.88 -44.16 29.27
C ARG A 30 5.40 -43.61 30.60
N HIS A 31 4.67 -42.61 31.11
CA HIS A 31 4.51 -42.21 32.53
C HIS A 31 5.72 -41.48 33.14
N ARG A 32 5.56 -40.45 34.00
CA ARG A 32 4.54 -40.25 35.04
C ARG A 32 4.62 -38.79 35.56
N SER A 33 3.48 -38.23 35.90
CA SER A 33 3.29 -37.16 36.88
C SER A 33 3.87 -37.55 38.26
N ARG A 34 4.51 -36.62 38.98
CA ARG A 34 4.26 -36.40 40.42
C ARG A 34 5.02 -35.21 41.00
N SER A 35 4.32 -34.63 41.96
CA SER A 35 4.57 -33.48 42.83
C SER A 35 5.56 -33.73 43.97
N ARG A 36 5.98 -32.60 44.59
CA ARG A 36 6.41 -32.37 45.99
C ARG A 36 7.84 -32.76 46.40
N GLY A 37 8.61 -31.73 46.79
CA GLY A 37 8.89 -31.49 48.22
C GLY A 37 10.36 -31.42 48.67
N ARG A 38 10.73 -30.24 49.22
CA ARG A 38 11.62 -29.97 50.39
C ARG A 38 13.11 -30.37 50.23
N ARG A 39 14.13 -29.76 50.87
CA ARG A 39 14.32 -28.71 51.90
C ARG A 39 15.85 -28.45 52.00
N ARG A 40 16.20 -27.40 52.77
CA ARG A 40 17.50 -27.02 53.42
C ARG A 40 18.24 -25.90 52.67
N GLN A 41 18.67 -24.79 53.28
CA GLN A 41 18.86 -24.44 54.70
C GLN A 41 18.86 -22.90 54.87
N SER A 42 18.25 -22.45 55.98
CA SER A 42 18.40 -21.15 56.68
C SER A 42 19.67 -21.20 57.59
N PRO A 43 20.05 -20.21 58.46
CA PRO A 43 19.25 -19.10 59.02
C PRO A 43 19.97 -17.77 59.38
N LEU A 44 19.15 -16.79 59.80
CA LEU A 44 19.30 -15.76 60.88
C LEU A 44 18.08 -14.82 60.69
N GLY A 45 17.03 -14.74 61.53
CA GLY A 45 16.95 -14.39 62.97
C GLY A 45 16.96 -12.85 63.10
N LEU A 46 16.01 -12.09 63.65
CA LEU A 46 14.99 -12.25 64.70
C LEU A 46 14.02 -11.01 64.61
N PHE A 47 12.67 -11.15 64.72
CA PHE A 47 11.79 -10.77 65.88
C PHE A 47 11.47 -9.24 65.99
N ILE A 48 10.27 -8.68 66.25
CA ILE A 48 8.93 -9.10 66.76
C ILE A 48 7.85 -8.10 66.26
N ARG A 49 6.63 -8.58 66.01
CA ARG A 49 5.39 -7.78 66.12
C ARG A 49 4.39 -8.56 66.98
N GLY A 50 3.83 -7.90 68.01
CA GLY A 50 2.80 -8.46 68.88
C GLY A 50 1.40 -7.92 68.53
N ARG A 51 0.48 -8.85 68.32
CA ARG A 51 -1.01 -8.77 68.19
C ARG A 51 -1.64 -8.49 69.59
N ARG A 52 -2.92 -8.13 69.81
CA ARG A 52 -4.22 -8.62 69.30
C ARG A 52 -5.36 -7.87 70.05
N GLY A 53 -6.59 -7.87 69.53
CA GLY A 53 -7.83 -7.72 70.34
C GLY A 53 -8.99 -7.01 69.63
N SER A 54 -10.03 -7.76 69.29
CA SER A 54 -11.40 -7.40 68.86
C SER A 54 -12.25 -6.93 70.07
N ASP A 55 -13.46 -6.34 70.02
CA ASP A 55 -14.73 -6.60 69.31
C ASP A 55 -15.66 -5.34 69.38
N ASP A 56 -16.80 -5.40 68.68
CA ASP A 56 -17.90 -4.41 68.49
C ASP A 56 -18.66 -3.95 69.77
N GLU A 57 -19.24 -2.74 69.75
CA GLU A 57 -20.69 -2.41 69.89
C GLU A 57 -20.96 -0.92 70.22
N SER A 58 -22.21 -0.51 70.02
CA SER A 58 -22.78 0.78 69.57
C SER A 58 -23.48 1.64 70.65
N GLU A 59 -23.73 2.93 70.31
CA GLU A 59 -24.84 3.83 70.74
C GLU A 59 -24.96 4.15 72.26
N ASP A 60 -25.40 5.29 72.79
CA ASP A 60 -25.84 6.61 72.36
C ASP A 60 -25.88 7.52 73.63
N ASP A 61 -26.18 8.81 73.44
CA ASP A 61 -26.93 9.69 74.35
C ASP A 61 -26.27 10.68 75.36
N LEU A 62 -26.64 11.96 75.11
CA LEU A 62 -27.00 13.07 76.03
C LEU A 62 -25.90 13.80 76.84
N SER A 63 -25.95 15.09 77.20
CA SER A 63 -26.52 16.37 76.72
C SER A 63 -26.26 17.41 77.83
N VAL A 64 -26.06 18.71 77.48
CA VAL A 64 -26.18 19.95 78.33
C VAL A 64 -25.12 20.10 79.47
N SER A 65 -24.59 21.25 79.91
CA SER A 65 -24.94 22.68 79.80
C SER A 65 -23.78 23.61 80.23
N SER A 66 -23.81 24.85 79.73
CA SER A 66 -23.63 26.13 80.44
C SER A 66 -22.23 26.51 80.95
N ALA A 67 -21.51 27.41 80.27
CA ALA A 67 -21.56 28.89 80.37
C ALA A 67 -20.55 29.44 81.38
N MET A 68 -19.67 30.35 80.95
CA MET A 68 -19.50 31.67 81.56
C MET A 68 -18.60 32.55 80.67
N SER A 69 -19.17 33.69 80.30
CA SER A 69 -18.59 34.78 79.51
C SER A 69 -17.71 35.68 80.36
N TRP A 70 -16.62 36.20 79.78
CA TRP A 70 -16.07 37.51 80.11
C TRP A 70 -15.84 38.28 78.81
N GLU A 71 -16.55 39.40 78.67
CA GLU A 71 -16.36 40.40 77.61
C GLU A 71 -15.15 41.28 77.93
N ALA A 72 -14.33 41.59 76.91
CA ALA A 72 -13.56 42.83 76.83
C ALA A 72 -13.05 43.07 75.39
N THR A 73 -13.88 43.76 74.61
CA THR A 73 -13.56 44.88 73.71
C THR A 73 -12.36 44.84 72.74
N ASN A 74 -12.73 44.80 71.45
CA ASN A 74 -12.21 45.55 70.29
C ASN A 74 -10.78 45.31 69.77
N ALA A 75 -10.67 44.37 68.83
CA ALA A 75 -9.70 44.41 67.72
C ALA A 75 -10.46 44.23 66.39
N PRO A 76 -10.08 44.95 65.30
CA PRO A 76 -10.82 44.90 64.04
C PRO A 76 -10.79 43.48 63.43
N PRO A 77 -11.83 43.09 62.65
CA PRO A 77 -11.87 41.77 62.05
C PRO A 77 -10.68 41.62 61.10
N SER A 78 -9.91 40.55 61.30
CA SER A 78 -8.92 40.10 60.32
C SER A 78 -9.62 39.90 58.97
N PRO A 79 -8.98 40.26 57.84
CA PRO A 79 -9.60 40.07 56.54
C PRO A 79 -9.92 38.59 56.35
N ARG A 80 -11.18 38.30 56.03
CA ARG A 80 -11.64 36.96 55.63
C ARG A 80 -10.60 36.37 54.67
N LYS A 81 -10.12 35.15 54.96
CA LYS A 81 -9.34 34.38 53.99
C LYS A 81 -10.07 34.43 52.64
N PRO A 82 -9.41 34.82 51.55
CA PRO A 82 -10.04 34.77 50.24
C PRO A 82 -10.51 33.33 49.98
N PRO A 83 -11.64 33.15 49.26
CA PRO A 83 -12.05 31.82 48.85
C PRO A 83 -10.89 31.13 48.12
N ALA A 84 -10.75 29.82 48.33
CA ALA A 84 -9.76 29.02 47.63
C ALA A 84 -9.87 29.31 46.12
N PRO A 85 -8.75 29.59 45.43
CA PRO A 85 -8.80 30.00 44.03
C PRO A 85 -9.47 28.90 43.20
N GLU A 86 -10.34 29.29 42.28
CA GLU A 86 -10.88 28.40 41.26
C GLU A 86 -9.73 27.73 40.50
N PHE A 87 -9.89 26.43 40.26
CA PHE A 87 -8.84 25.51 39.85
C PHE A 87 -8.07 25.96 38.59
N GLY A 88 -6.86 26.46 38.79
CA GLY A 88 -5.91 26.89 37.78
C GLY A 88 -4.66 27.43 38.46
N THR A 89 -3.49 27.37 37.81
CA THR A 89 -2.23 28.02 38.24
C THR A 89 -1.48 27.50 39.48
N THR A 90 -1.36 26.19 39.70
CA THR A 90 -0.23 25.70 40.54
C THR A 90 1.05 25.62 39.69
N LEU A 91 1.73 26.75 39.62
CA LEU A 91 3.01 26.97 38.93
C LEU A 91 4.14 26.19 39.63
N LEU A 92 4.96 25.46 38.87
CA LEU A 92 6.19 24.85 39.39
C LEU A 92 7.26 25.94 39.50
N ALA A 93 7.82 26.12 40.69
CA ALA A 93 8.90 27.09 40.92
C ALA A 93 10.19 26.63 40.22
N HIS A 94 10.64 27.39 39.22
CA HIS A 94 11.97 27.26 38.62
C HIS A 94 13.03 27.90 39.53
N ARG A 95 14.31 27.49 39.44
CA ARG A 95 15.43 28.05 40.26
C ARG A 95 15.66 29.56 40.07
N ARG A 96 15.05 30.15 39.05
CA ARG A 96 14.97 31.60 38.85
C ARG A 96 13.49 31.99 38.98
N PRO A 97 13.12 32.87 39.93
CA PRO A 97 11.72 33.21 40.24
C PRO A 97 10.97 33.90 39.08
N GLU A 98 11.66 34.25 38.00
CA GLU A 98 11.14 35.05 36.89
C GLU A 98 10.71 34.22 35.66
N VAL A 99 10.98 32.91 35.63
CA VAL A 99 10.65 32.05 34.47
C VAL A 99 9.77 30.89 34.91
N TYR A 100 8.46 31.04 34.71
CA TYR A 100 7.48 29.99 34.90
C TYR A 100 7.17 29.33 33.56
N VAL A 101 7.42 28.02 33.44
CA VAL A 101 6.97 27.24 32.28
C VAL A 101 5.73 26.47 32.68
N GLU A 102 4.56 26.94 32.26
CA GLU A 102 3.33 26.16 32.39
C GLU A 102 3.32 25.03 31.34
N LEU A 103 3.11 23.79 31.79
CA LEU A 103 2.93 22.64 30.90
C LEU A 103 1.51 22.63 30.34
N THR A 104 1.27 23.46 29.32
CA THR A 104 -0.01 23.46 28.61
C THR A 104 -0.16 22.20 27.74
N PRO A 105 -1.40 21.74 27.47
CA PRO A 105 -1.63 20.62 26.54
C PRO A 105 -0.96 20.84 25.18
N ASP A 106 -0.98 22.06 24.66
CA ASP A 106 -0.38 22.42 23.36
C ASP A 106 1.14 22.32 23.39
N LEU A 107 1.78 22.83 24.44
CA LEU A 107 3.22 22.68 24.64
C LEU A 107 3.61 21.21 24.74
N MET A 108 2.81 20.42 25.46
CA MET A 108 3.04 18.98 25.58
C MET A 108 2.87 18.25 24.24
N LEU A 109 1.88 18.61 23.42
CA LEU A 109 1.73 18.06 22.07
C LEU A 109 2.93 18.38 21.19
N TYR A 110 3.46 19.60 21.28
CA TYR A 110 4.67 20.01 20.57
C TYR A 110 5.89 19.16 21.00
N VAL A 111 6.11 19.02 22.31
CA VAL A 111 7.21 18.19 22.85
C VAL A 111 7.06 16.72 22.46
N LEU A 112 5.86 16.16 22.58
CA LEU A 112 5.55 14.78 22.20
C LEU A 112 5.73 14.53 20.69
N GLY A 113 5.57 15.58 19.86
CA GLY A 113 5.78 15.53 18.42
C GLY A 113 7.20 15.11 18.01
N TYR A 114 8.21 15.44 18.82
CA TYR A 114 9.62 15.06 18.58
C TYR A 114 9.90 13.58 18.85
N LEU A 115 9.02 12.89 19.57
CA LEU A 115 9.18 11.48 19.90
C LEU A 115 8.62 10.60 18.78
N ASP A 116 9.28 9.46 18.54
CA ASP A 116 8.69 8.39 17.74
C ASP A 116 7.37 7.92 18.36
N PRO A 117 6.45 7.33 17.58
CA PRO A 117 5.10 7.04 18.08
C PRO A 117 5.05 6.12 19.31
N LYS A 118 6.03 5.23 19.49
CA LYS A 118 6.10 4.33 20.64
C LYS A 118 6.60 5.04 21.88
N ALA A 119 7.68 5.82 21.76
CA ALA A 119 8.17 6.68 22.83
C ALA A 119 7.12 7.73 23.23
N ARG A 120 6.44 8.31 22.23
CA ARG A 120 5.32 9.26 22.40
C ARG A 120 4.19 8.65 23.21
N HIS A 121 3.76 7.44 22.87
CA HIS A 121 2.73 6.73 23.64
C HIS A 121 3.16 6.50 25.09
N ARG A 122 4.39 6.01 25.31
CA ARG A 122 4.91 5.73 26.66
C ARG A 122 4.98 7.00 27.51
N ALA A 123 5.52 8.09 26.95
CA ALA A 123 5.64 9.38 27.62
C ALA A 123 4.27 9.98 27.98
N ALA A 124 3.29 9.88 27.09
CA ALA A 124 1.94 10.37 27.36
C ALA A 124 1.15 9.46 28.34
N ALA A 125 1.35 8.14 28.26
CA ALA A 125 0.59 7.15 29.02
C ALA A 125 1.06 6.99 30.47
N ASN A 126 2.36 7.13 30.73
CA ASN A 126 2.97 6.94 32.04
C ASN A 126 3.41 8.29 32.62
N PRO A 127 2.60 8.93 33.50
CA PRO A 127 2.91 10.26 33.97
C PRO A 127 4.09 10.25 34.95
N ALA A 128 5.16 10.96 34.61
CA ALA A 128 6.30 11.20 35.50
C ALA A 128 5.96 12.13 36.67
N CYS A 129 4.96 13.01 36.53
CA CYS A 129 4.52 13.94 37.57
C CYS A 129 3.01 14.21 37.52
N ARG A 130 2.46 14.83 38.57
CA ARG A 130 1.02 15.15 38.68
C ARG A 130 0.55 16.07 37.55
N GLN A 131 1.32 17.10 37.21
CA GLN A 131 0.95 18.01 36.12
C GLN A 131 0.83 17.28 34.78
N LEU A 132 1.80 16.43 34.44
CA LEU A 132 1.74 15.62 33.22
C LEU A 132 0.52 14.67 33.21
N ARG A 133 0.23 14.04 34.35
CA ARG A 133 -0.95 13.19 34.49
C ARG A 133 -2.23 13.95 34.16
N ASP A 134 -2.38 15.14 34.71
CA ASP A 134 -3.63 15.90 34.65
C ASP A 134 -3.76 16.64 33.30
N ARG A 135 -2.65 17.14 32.73
CA ARG A 135 -2.62 17.87 31.46
C ARG A 135 -2.53 17.00 30.21
N VAL A 136 -1.98 15.79 30.30
CA VAL A 136 -1.76 14.87 29.17
C VAL A 136 -2.46 13.53 29.39
N THR A 137 -2.07 12.77 30.41
CA THR A 137 -2.54 11.37 30.56
C THR A 137 -4.06 11.26 30.71
N LYS A 138 -4.69 12.21 31.42
CA LYS A 138 -6.14 12.27 31.61
C LYS A 138 -6.86 13.20 30.63
N ASN A 139 -6.12 13.95 29.80
CA ASN A 139 -6.70 14.93 28.90
C ASN A 139 -7.15 14.26 27.58
N ARG A 140 -8.48 14.26 27.34
CA ARG A 140 -9.08 13.66 26.14
C ARG A 140 -8.57 14.28 24.84
N GLU A 141 -8.46 15.61 24.79
CA GLU A 141 -8.08 16.34 23.56
C GLU A 141 -6.65 16.02 23.14
N VAL A 142 -5.74 15.85 24.10
CA VAL A 142 -4.36 15.44 23.82
C VAL A 142 -4.34 14.07 23.15
N TRP A 143 -5.07 13.08 23.70
CA TRP A 143 -5.13 11.75 23.09
C TRP A 143 -5.85 11.72 21.75
N ALA A 144 -6.93 12.51 21.59
CA ALA A 144 -7.60 12.65 20.30
C ALA A 144 -6.65 13.26 19.27
N HIS A 145 -5.91 14.31 19.64
CA HIS A 145 -4.89 14.91 18.79
C HIS A 145 -3.81 13.89 18.40
N LEU A 146 -3.25 13.15 19.36
CA LEU A 146 -2.24 12.11 19.10
C LEU A 146 -2.73 11.01 18.15
N CYS A 147 -4.01 10.64 18.21
CA CYS A 147 -4.63 9.68 17.28
C CYS A 147 -4.93 10.28 15.89
N SER A 148 -5.29 11.56 15.83
CA SER A 148 -5.61 12.24 14.57
C SER A 148 -4.38 12.78 13.83
N SER A 149 -3.26 12.96 14.53
CA SER A 149 -2.03 13.49 13.96
C SER A 149 -1.24 12.43 13.19
N THR A 150 -0.19 12.88 12.52
CA THR A 150 0.73 11.98 11.82
C THR A 150 1.48 11.08 12.82
N PRO A 151 1.65 9.78 12.50
CA PRO A 151 1.36 9.15 11.21
C PRO A 151 -0.04 8.53 11.06
N TRP A 152 -0.91 8.56 12.07
CA TRP A 152 -2.13 7.73 12.13
C TRP A 152 -3.32 8.27 11.34
N ARG A 153 -3.53 9.59 11.39
CA ARG A 153 -4.61 10.30 10.68
C ARG A 153 -5.99 9.67 10.86
N ILE A 154 -6.34 9.31 12.10
CA ILE A 154 -7.69 8.81 12.41
C ILE A 154 -8.68 9.98 12.30
N HIS A 155 -9.79 9.75 11.59
CA HIS A 155 -10.80 10.78 11.37
C HIS A 155 -11.40 11.27 12.69
N ARG A 156 -11.64 12.58 12.82
CA ARG A 156 -12.11 13.19 14.08
C ARG A 156 -13.44 12.60 14.57
N SER A 157 -14.36 12.28 13.66
CA SER A 157 -15.63 11.63 14.00
C SER A 157 -15.47 10.27 14.69
N ASP A 158 -14.40 9.53 14.40
CA ASP A 158 -14.12 8.25 15.07
C ASP A 158 -13.58 8.46 16.50
N LEU A 159 -13.21 9.69 16.87
CA LEU A 159 -12.56 10.05 18.14
C LEU A 159 -13.47 10.84 19.09
N GLU A 160 -14.37 11.67 18.57
CA GLU A 160 -15.15 12.68 19.32
C GLU A 160 -15.83 12.15 20.58
N HIS A 161 -16.49 10.99 20.49
CA HIS A 161 -17.26 10.40 21.60
C HIS A 161 -16.46 9.43 22.48
N ARG A 162 -15.16 9.24 22.22
CA ARG A 162 -14.37 8.24 22.97
C ARG A 162 -13.84 8.82 24.28
N PRO A 163 -14.02 8.13 25.42
CA PRO A 163 -13.38 8.53 26.66
C PRO A 163 -11.86 8.38 26.57
N VAL A 164 -11.12 9.11 27.40
CA VAL A 164 -9.64 9.13 27.38
C VAL A 164 -9.03 7.72 27.44
N ASN A 165 -9.59 6.81 28.23
CA ASN A 165 -9.11 5.42 28.33
C ASN A 165 -9.28 4.64 27.03
N ALA A 166 -10.34 4.91 26.25
CA ALA A 166 -10.55 4.29 24.96
C ALA A 166 -9.58 4.84 23.90
N LEU A 167 -9.32 6.16 23.90
CA LEU A 167 -8.32 6.79 23.03
C LEU A 167 -6.91 6.29 23.33
N ARG A 168 -6.56 6.14 24.61
CA ARG A 168 -5.29 5.55 25.06
C ARG A 168 -5.11 4.13 24.54
N ARG A 169 -6.14 3.29 24.68
CA ARG A 169 -6.12 1.92 24.15
C ARG A 169 -5.99 1.92 22.64
N LEU A 170 -6.76 2.76 21.94
CA LEU A 170 -6.69 2.88 20.48
C LEU A 170 -5.29 3.26 20.02
N HIS A 171 -4.70 4.31 20.59
CA HIS A 171 -3.34 4.72 20.27
C HIS A 171 -2.33 3.59 20.53
N ARG A 172 -2.47 2.86 21.64
CA ARG A 172 -1.61 1.72 21.95
C ARG A 172 -1.71 0.62 20.88
N THR A 173 -2.94 0.21 20.53
CA THR A 173 -3.18 -0.84 19.54
C THR A 173 -2.63 -0.47 18.16
N VAL A 174 -2.76 0.79 17.76
CA VAL A 174 -2.23 1.27 16.48
C VAL A 174 -0.70 1.24 16.47
N VAL A 175 -0.04 1.67 17.56
CA VAL A 175 1.42 1.60 17.70
C VAL A 175 1.90 0.14 17.65
N GLU A 176 1.27 -0.76 18.40
CA GLU A 176 1.62 -2.18 18.45
C GLU A 176 1.42 -2.87 17.09
N ALA A 177 0.34 -2.53 16.40
CA ALA A 177 0.07 -3.01 15.05
C ALA A 177 1.21 -2.59 14.09
N THR A 178 1.56 -1.30 14.05
CA THR A 178 2.59 -0.84 13.09
C THR A 178 4.00 -1.30 13.41
N ASP A 179 4.33 -1.51 14.69
CA ASP A 179 5.64 -2.01 15.13
C ASP A 179 5.84 -3.49 14.74
N SER A 180 4.75 -4.27 14.64
CA SER A 180 4.83 -5.71 14.38
C SER A 180 4.79 -6.08 12.89
N VAL A 181 4.32 -5.18 12.03
CA VAL A 181 4.11 -5.45 10.59
C VAL A 181 5.39 -5.90 9.86
N ASP A 182 6.55 -5.33 10.19
CA ASP A 182 7.81 -5.56 9.45
C ASP A 182 8.31 -7.00 9.50
N THR A 183 7.92 -7.77 10.51
CA THR A 183 8.31 -9.18 10.68
C THR A 183 7.11 -10.13 10.67
N ALA A 184 5.88 -9.59 10.69
CA ALA A 184 4.66 -10.38 10.70
C ALA A 184 4.47 -11.20 9.41
N PRO A 185 3.95 -12.43 9.48
CA PRO A 185 3.53 -13.18 8.30
C PRO A 185 2.37 -12.48 7.59
N ILE A 186 2.15 -12.78 6.30
CA ILE A 186 1.13 -12.10 5.48
C ILE A 186 -0.28 -12.21 6.08
N ALA A 187 -0.64 -13.35 6.66
CA ALA A 187 -1.94 -13.54 7.30
C ALA A 187 -2.15 -12.54 8.47
N ASP A 188 -1.10 -12.28 9.24
CA ASP A 188 -1.16 -11.31 10.34
C ASP A 188 -1.24 -9.87 9.81
N ILE A 189 -0.52 -9.55 8.73
CA ILE A 189 -0.64 -8.25 8.07
C ILE A 189 -2.08 -8.04 7.55
N ALA A 190 -2.67 -9.06 6.92
CA ALA A 190 -4.06 -9.00 6.43
C ALA A 190 -5.06 -8.78 7.59
N ARG A 191 -4.85 -9.46 8.72
CA ARG A 191 -5.65 -9.25 9.94
C ARG A 191 -5.49 -7.84 10.49
N ILE A 192 -4.26 -7.33 10.61
CA ILE A 192 -3.99 -5.96 11.05
C ILE A 192 -4.69 -4.95 10.14
N MET A 193 -4.63 -5.15 8.82
CA MET A 193 -5.33 -4.29 7.86
C MET A 193 -6.85 -4.30 8.06
N SER A 194 -7.44 -5.46 8.36
CA SER A 194 -8.87 -5.58 8.65
C SER A 194 -9.25 -4.91 9.97
N ASP A 195 -8.50 -5.17 11.04
CA ASP A 195 -8.75 -4.65 12.39
C ASP A 195 -8.60 -3.12 12.44
N HIS A 196 -7.71 -2.57 11.60
CA HIS A 196 -7.43 -1.14 11.50
C HIS A 196 -7.83 -0.54 10.14
N ALA A 197 -8.91 -1.03 9.53
CA ALA A 197 -9.38 -0.61 8.20
C ALA A 197 -9.70 0.89 8.07
N ARG A 198 -9.91 1.60 9.19
CA ARG A 198 -10.20 3.04 9.23
C ARG A 198 -8.97 3.91 9.56
N VAL A 199 -7.80 3.31 9.77
CA VAL A 199 -6.59 4.04 10.17
C VAL A 199 -5.63 4.12 8.98
N ALA A 200 -5.62 5.27 8.30
CA ALA A 200 -4.81 5.48 7.09
C ALA A 200 -3.32 5.15 7.32
N GLY A 201 -2.75 5.60 8.45
CA GLY A 201 -1.34 5.33 8.78
C GLY A 201 -1.00 3.85 8.90
N VAL A 202 -1.91 3.03 9.44
CA VAL A 202 -1.71 1.58 9.54
C VAL A 202 -1.78 0.95 8.16
N GLN A 203 -2.75 1.35 7.34
CA GLN A 203 -2.86 0.88 5.96
C GLN A 203 -1.59 1.19 5.16
N VAL A 204 -1.09 2.43 5.24
CA VAL A 204 0.16 2.83 4.58
C VAL A 204 1.33 1.95 5.02
N ARG A 205 1.47 1.68 6.33
CA ARG A 205 2.54 0.82 6.85
C ARG A 205 2.41 -0.60 6.31
N CYS A 206 1.23 -1.20 6.38
CA CYS A 206 0.97 -2.54 5.85
C CYS A 206 1.24 -2.64 4.35
N PHE A 207 0.77 -1.68 3.54
CA PHE A 207 0.96 -1.68 2.10
C PHE A 207 2.43 -1.56 1.68
N ARG A 208 3.22 -0.72 2.36
CA ARG A 208 4.67 -0.63 2.10
C ARG A 208 5.36 -1.96 2.34
N THR A 209 5.13 -2.55 3.51
CA THR A 209 5.71 -3.85 3.86
C THR A 209 5.25 -4.98 2.95
N LEU A 210 3.99 -4.94 2.47
CA LEU A 210 3.49 -5.89 1.47
C LEU A 210 4.16 -5.68 0.11
N ALA A 211 4.25 -4.44 -0.37
CA ALA A 211 4.87 -4.14 -1.66
C ALA A 211 6.31 -4.69 -1.75
N ASP A 212 7.10 -4.57 -0.68
CA ASP A 212 8.47 -5.09 -0.62
C ASP A 212 8.54 -6.64 -0.74
N ARG A 213 7.47 -7.34 -0.35
CA ARG A 213 7.42 -8.82 -0.29
C ARG A 213 6.68 -9.45 -1.47
N LEU A 214 5.71 -8.74 -2.05
CA LEU A 214 4.86 -9.25 -3.12
C LEU A 214 5.59 -9.40 -4.47
N HIS A 215 6.87 -9.03 -4.56
CA HIS A 215 7.72 -9.45 -5.67
C HIS A 215 7.87 -10.99 -5.74
N CYS A 216 7.84 -11.67 -4.59
CA CYS A 216 7.90 -13.13 -4.52
C CYS A 216 6.53 -13.76 -4.83
N GLU A 217 6.49 -14.74 -5.75
CA GLU A 217 5.25 -15.42 -6.12
C GLU A 217 4.58 -16.15 -4.95
N THR A 218 5.36 -16.82 -4.08
CA THR A 218 4.82 -17.52 -2.90
C THR A 218 4.10 -16.55 -1.96
N PHE A 219 4.68 -15.37 -1.75
CA PHE A 219 4.06 -14.33 -0.94
C PHE A 219 2.82 -13.74 -1.60
N ARG A 220 2.80 -13.57 -2.93
CA ARG A 220 1.56 -13.17 -3.63
C ARG A 220 0.44 -14.18 -3.48
N LYS A 221 0.71 -15.48 -3.67
CA LYS A 221 -0.28 -16.56 -3.47
C LYS A 221 -0.89 -16.47 -2.08
N ASN A 222 -0.05 -16.43 -1.05
CA ASN A 222 -0.49 -16.33 0.34
C ASN A 222 -1.31 -15.05 0.59
N ALA A 223 -0.93 -13.92 -0.01
CA ALA A 223 -1.68 -12.67 0.12
C ALA A 223 -3.06 -12.73 -0.51
N LEU A 224 -3.18 -13.34 -1.69
CA LEU A 224 -4.45 -13.55 -2.36
C LEU A 224 -5.36 -14.47 -1.55
N ASP A 225 -4.82 -15.58 -1.02
CA ASP A 225 -5.55 -16.52 -0.17
C ASP A 225 -6.00 -15.88 1.16
N CYS A 226 -5.22 -14.93 1.70
CA CYS A 226 -5.58 -14.18 2.91
C CYS A 226 -6.54 -13.00 2.66
N GLY A 227 -7.02 -12.79 1.42
CA GLY A 227 -7.95 -11.69 1.11
C GLY A 227 -7.31 -10.29 1.13
N VAL A 228 -5.98 -10.20 0.93
CA VAL A 228 -5.27 -8.91 0.86
C VAL A 228 -5.79 -8.07 -0.31
N ALA A 229 -6.12 -8.68 -1.46
CA ALA A 229 -6.69 -7.97 -2.60
C ALA A 229 -7.97 -7.21 -2.24
N SER A 230 -8.93 -7.87 -1.60
CA SER A 230 -10.18 -7.25 -1.13
C SER A 230 -9.91 -6.11 -0.13
N SER A 231 -8.88 -6.25 0.71
CA SER A 231 -8.50 -5.24 1.70
C SER A 231 -7.86 -4.01 1.04
N VAL A 232 -7.00 -4.21 0.04
CA VAL A 232 -6.42 -3.14 -0.80
C VAL A 232 -7.53 -2.39 -1.53
N VAL A 233 -8.47 -3.11 -2.17
CA VAL A 233 -9.61 -2.50 -2.87
C VAL A 233 -10.48 -1.68 -1.93
N ARG A 234 -10.78 -2.20 -0.73
CA ARG A 234 -11.52 -1.45 0.29
C ARG A 234 -10.78 -0.18 0.71
N ALA A 235 -9.46 -0.23 0.86
CA ALA A 235 -8.67 0.94 1.22
C ALA A 235 -8.63 1.99 0.08
N LEU A 236 -8.53 1.56 -1.18
CA LEU A 236 -8.59 2.46 -2.34
C LEU A 236 -9.89 3.28 -2.34
N TRP A 237 -11.03 2.65 -2.05
CA TRP A 237 -12.32 3.33 -1.93
C TRP A 237 -12.44 4.18 -0.66
N LYS A 238 -11.92 3.67 0.47
CA LYS A 238 -12.10 4.32 1.78
C LYS A 238 -11.26 5.58 1.94
N PHE A 239 -10.08 5.61 1.33
CA PHE A 239 -9.10 6.69 1.43
C PHE A 239 -8.82 7.31 0.07
N ASP A 240 -9.86 7.47 -0.76
CA ASP A 240 -9.75 7.95 -2.13
C ASP A 240 -9.16 9.36 -2.22
N GLU A 241 -9.37 10.22 -1.22
CA GLU A 241 -8.76 11.56 -1.13
C GLU A 241 -7.31 11.55 -0.60
N CYS A 242 -6.82 10.44 -0.03
CA CYS A 242 -5.53 10.35 0.65
C CYS A 242 -4.44 9.82 -0.30
N ASP A 243 -3.73 10.73 -0.97
CA ASP A 243 -2.76 10.41 -2.02
C ASP A 243 -1.68 9.41 -1.60
N ASP A 244 -1.14 9.54 -0.39
CA ASP A 244 -0.11 8.63 0.13
C ASP A 244 -0.62 7.19 0.34
N VAL A 245 -1.88 7.00 0.74
CA VAL A 245 -2.55 5.69 0.79
C VAL A 245 -2.74 5.17 -0.63
N GLN A 246 -3.21 6.02 -1.55
CA GLN A 246 -3.46 5.63 -2.94
C GLN A 246 -2.19 5.12 -3.63
N VAL A 247 -1.07 5.84 -3.52
CA VAL A 247 0.20 5.44 -4.16
C VAL A 247 0.63 4.04 -3.72
N VAL A 248 0.67 3.76 -2.41
CA VAL A 248 1.14 2.47 -1.90
C VAL A 248 0.12 1.34 -2.12
N ALA A 249 -1.18 1.63 -2.08
CA ALA A 249 -2.23 0.67 -2.38
C ALA A 249 -2.20 0.25 -3.86
N LEU A 250 -2.05 1.21 -4.79
CA LEU A 250 -1.87 0.94 -6.21
C LEU A 250 -0.59 0.11 -6.47
N HIS A 251 0.49 0.38 -5.73
CA HIS A 251 1.70 -0.44 -5.82
C HIS A 251 1.44 -1.90 -5.37
N CYS A 252 0.64 -2.13 -4.33
CA CYS A 252 0.18 -3.48 -3.99
C CYS A 252 -0.65 -4.10 -5.12
N VAL A 253 -1.54 -3.33 -5.77
CA VAL A 253 -2.33 -3.81 -6.92
C VAL A 253 -1.43 -4.28 -8.05
N VAL A 254 -0.35 -3.55 -8.37
CA VAL A 254 0.63 -3.97 -9.39
C VAL A 254 1.06 -5.41 -9.16
N PHE A 255 1.48 -5.75 -7.93
CA PHE A 255 1.96 -7.10 -7.65
C PHE A 255 0.83 -8.12 -7.56
N LEU A 256 -0.28 -7.78 -6.90
CA LEU A 256 -1.40 -8.71 -6.72
C LEU A 256 -2.07 -9.07 -8.06
N ALA A 257 -2.14 -8.14 -9.00
CA ALA A 257 -2.67 -8.35 -10.34
C ALA A 257 -1.66 -9.04 -11.28
N ARG A 258 -0.37 -9.13 -10.90
CA ARG A 258 0.61 -9.85 -11.71
C ARG A 258 0.19 -11.32 -11.79
N PRO A 259 0.20 -11.96 -12.97
CA PRO A 259 -0.14 -13.36 -13.07
C PRO A 259 0.82 -14.27 -12.28
N ILE A 260 0.32 -15.44 -11.91
CA ILE A 260 1.09 -16.50 -11.23
C ILE A 260 1.65 -17.45 -12.29
N GLY A 261 2.91 -17.84 -12.18
CA GLY A 261 3.54 -18.83 -13.09
C GLY A 261 3.85 -18.30 -14.50
N GLY A 262 3.70 -17.00 -14.74
CA GLY A 262 4.00 -16.38 -16.03
C GLY A 262 5.33 -15.62 -16.03
N ALA A 263 6.15 -15.87 -17.05
CA ALA A 263 7.29 -15.03 -17.39
C ALA A 263 6.83 -13.77 -18.17
N GLU A 264 7.64 -12.72 -18.18
CA GLU A 264 7.39 -11.56 -19.04
C GLU A 264 7.27 -12.00 -20.50
N GLY A 265 6.20 -11.59 -21.19
CA GLY A 265 5.94 -11.94 -22.59
C GLY A 265 5.15 -13.23 -22.86
N MET A 266 4.68 -13.95 -21.83
CA MET A 266 3.81 -15.13 -22.04
C MET A 266 2.34 -14.72 -22.29
N VAL A 267 1.71 -15.39 -23.27
CA VAL A 267 0.25 -15.28 -23.52
C VAL A 267 -0.48 -16.13 -22.50
N TYR A 268 -1.30 -15.50 -21.66
CA TYR A 268 -2.08 -16.20 -20.65
C TYR A 268 -3.33 -16.82 -21.29
N HIS A 269 -3.38 -18.16 -21.36
CA HIS A 269 -4.57 -18.86 -21.82
C HIS A 269 -5.75 -18.70 -20.83
N ARG A 270 -6.97 -18.61 -21.39
CA ARG A 270 -8.24 -18.67 -20.65
C ARG A 270 -8.22 -19.86 -19.68
N GLY A 271 -8.46 -19.61 -18.39
CA GLY A 271 -8.60 -20.67 -17.38
C GLY A 271 -7.59 -20.66 -16.24
N MET A 272 -6.56 -19.79 -16.28
CA MET A 272 -5.71 -19.55 -15.10
C MET A 272 -6.40 -18.58 -14.13
N ALA A 273 -7.48 -19.05 -13.50
CA ALA A 273 -8.14 -18.32 -12.43
C ALA A 273 -7.25 -18.36 -11.18
N SER A 274 -6.49 -17.28 -10.93
CA SER A 274 -5.90 -17.07 -9.62
C SER A 274 -7.03 -16.68 -8.66
N ARG A 275 -7.20 -17.44 -7.58
CA ARG A 275 -8.11 -17.08 -6.48
C ARG A 275 -7.79 -15.65 -5.99
N GLY A 276 -8.82 -14.90 -5.62
CA GLY A 276 -8.70 -13.53 -5.11
C GLY A 276 -8.65 -12.42 -6.16
N LEU A 277 -8.51 -12.75 -7.46
CA LEU A 277 -8.57 -11.75 -8.53
C LEU A 277 -9.98 -11.22 -8.80
N ASP A 278 -11.02 -11.92 -8.33
CA ASP A 278 -12.42 -11.47 -8.43
C ASP A 278 -12.65 -10.14 -7.71
N ALA A 279 -11.82 -9.82 -6.71
CA ALA A 279 -11.85 -8.52 -6.02
C ALA A 279 -11.62 -7.32 -6.96
N PHE A 280 -11.01 -7.55 -8.13
CA PHE A 280 -10.78 -6.50 -9.12
C PHE A 280 -12.00 -6.23 -10.04
N LEU A 281 -12.99 -7.13 -10.06
CA LEU A 281 -14.16 -7.04 -10.93
C LEU A 281 -15.37 -6.43 -10.21
N GLY A 282 -16.34 -5.95 -11.00
CA GLY A 282 -17.58 -5.32 -10.51
C GLY A 282 -17.49 -3.80 -10.34
N GLU A 283 -18.64 -3.15 -10.14
CA GLU A 283 -18.76 -1.68 -10.06
C GLU A 283 -17.99 -1.06 -8.88
N SER A 284 -17.91 -1.79 -7.77
CA SER A 284 -17.10 -1.44 -6.59
C SER A 284 -15.79 -2.24 -6.52
N GLY A 285 -15.40 -2.87 -7.63
CA GLY A 285 -14.19 -3.67 -7.73
C GLY A 285 -12.91 -2.84 -7.82
N GLY A 286 -11.77 -3.52 -7.77
CA GLY A 286 -10.46 -2.88 -7.82
C GLY A 286 -10.16 -2.13 -9.13
N ILE A 287 -10.68 -2.55 -10.29
CA ILE A 287 -10.51 -1.78 -11.54
C ILE A 287 -11.19 -0.41 -11.41
N ALA A 288 -12.45 -0.39 -10.98
CA ALA A 288 -13.18 0.86 -10.75
C ALA A 288 -12.48 1.74 -9.69
N ALA A 289 -11.93 1.13 -8.64
CA ALA A 289 -11.17 1.82 -7.60
C ALA A 289 -9.87 2.46 -8.14
N VAL A 290 -9.09 1.74 -8.95
CA VAL A 290 -7.87 2.25 -9.61
C VAL A 290 -8.20 3.44 -10.50
N LEU A 291 -9.24 3.32 -11.34
CA LEU A 291 -9.65 4.39 -12.24
C LEU A 291 -10.22 5.60 -11.48
N ARG A 292 -10.93 5.39 -10.38
CA ARG A 292 -11.32 6.49 -9.47
C ARG A 292 -10.10 7.19 -8.90
N SER A 293 -9.12 6.44 -8.38
CA SER A 293 -7.88 6.98 -7.84
C SER A 293 -7.17 7.89 -8.85
N MET A 294 -7.02 7.42 -10.09
CA MET A 294 -6.43 8.21 -11.18
C MET A 294 -7.25 9.48 -11.50
N ARG A 295 -8.58 9.42 -11.44
CA ARG A 295 -9.45 10.60 -11.66
C ARG A 295 -9.36 11.63 -10.54
N VAL A 296 -9.40 11.19 -9.28
CA VAL A 296 -9.31 12.08 -8.10
C VAL A 296 -7.93 12.75 -8.05
N HIS A 297 -6.86 12.00 -8.32
CA HIS A 297 -5.48 12.46 -8.20
C HIS A 297 -4.84 12.80 -9.55
N LEU A 298 -5.60 13.45 -10.43
CA LEU A 298 -5.18 13.73 -11.81
C LEU A 298 -3.85 14.49 -11.89
N LYS A 299 -3.60 15.38 -10.93
CA LYS A 299 -2.38 16.22 -10.84
C LYS A 299 -1.22 15.55 -10.08
N ASN A 300 -1.41 14.37 -9.49
CA ASN A 300 -0.35 13.67 -8.75
C ASN A 300 0.34 12.64 -9.66
N SER A 301 1.56 12.93 -10.09
CA SER A 301 2.32 12.07 -11.00
C SER A 301 2.58 10.66 -10.45
N ASN A 302 2.75 10.52 -9.13
CA ASN A 302 3.01 9.22 -8.50
C ASN A 302 1.77 8.32 -8.54
N VAL A 303 0.58 8.90 -8.28
CA VAL A 303 -0.68 8.16 -8.41
C VAL A 303 -0.92 7.76 -9.86
N GLN A 304 -0.70 8.68 -10.82
CA GLN A 304 -0.85 8.35 -12.25
C GLN A 304 0.12 7.24 -12.69
N ALA A 305 1.39 7.33 -12.31
CA ALA A 305 2.39 6.31 -12.63
C ALA A 305 2.01 4.95 -12.03
N MET A 306 1.62 4.88 -10.76
CA MET A 306 1.21 3.61 -10.14
C MET A 306 -0.10 3.08 -10.71
N GLY A 307 -1.07 3.96 -10.99
CA GLY A 307 -2.33 3.62 -11.64
C GLY A 307 -2.10 2.98 -13.01
N CYS A 308 -1.36 3.64 -13.90
CA CYS A 308 -1.00 3.08 -15.20
C CYS A 308 -0.28 1.72 -15.05
N TRP A 309 0.62 1.57 -14.08
CA TRP A 309 1.30 0.28 -13.86
C TRP A 309 0.35 -0.82 -13.39
N SER A 310 -0.61 -0.51 -12.51
CA SER A 310 -1.66 -1.44 -12.10
C SER A 310 -2.44 -1.94 -13.32
N LEU A 311 -2.77 -1.03 -14.26
CA LEU A 311 -3.50 -1.36 -15.48
C LEU A 311 -2.73 -2.30 -16.41
N VAL A 312 -1.39 -2.25 -16.45
CA VAL A 312 -0.57 -3.18 -17.25
C VAL A 312 -0.92 -4.62 -16.93
N ASN A 313 -0.90 -4.98 -15.64
CA ASN A 313 -1.09 -6.34 -15.19
C ASN A 313 -2.57 -6.75 -15.21
N LEU A 314 -3.48 -5.83 -14.87
CA LEU A 314 -4.92 -6.07 -14.97
C LEU A 314 -5.36 -6.35 -16.43
N ALA A 315 -4.74 -5.69 -17.41
CA ALA A 315 -5.04 -5.90 -18.82
C ALA A 315 -4.53 -7.26 -19.37
N LEU A 316 -3.72 -8.01 -18.63
CA LEU A 316 -3.26 -9.35 -19.05
C LEU A 316 -4.34 -10.42 -18.87
N ASN A 317 -5.32 -10.19 -17.99
CA ASN A 317 -6.47 -11.08 -17.83
C ASN A 317 -7.63 -10.59 -18.71
N HIS A 318 -8.17 -11.48 -19.53
CA HIS A 318 -9.22 -11.14 -20.49
C HIS A 318 -10.47 -10.52 -19.86
N GLN A 319 -10.98 -11.06 -18.74
CA GLN A 319 -12.17 -10.50 -18.08
C GLN A 319 -11.90 -9.12 -17.47
N GLN A 320 -10.72 -8.95 -16.86
CA GLN A 320 -10.30 -7.67 -16.29
C GLN A 320 -10.05 -6.62 -17.38
N LYS A 321 -9.44 -7.00 -18.51
CA LYS A 321 -9.28 -6.14 -19.68
C LYS A 321 -10.62 -5.66 -20.22
N LEU A 322 -11.61 -6.55 -20.38
CA LEU A 322 -12.95 -6.16 -20.82
C LEU A 322 -13.62 -5.19 -19.85
N ALA A 323 -13.53 -5.46 -18.55
CA ALA A 323 -14.06 -4.56 -17.52
C ALA A 323 -13.33 -3.20 -17.52
N LEU A 324 -12.01 -3.20 -17.71
CA LEU A 324 -11.20 -1.98 -17.80
C LEU A 324 -11.57 -1.13 -19.02
N LEU A 325 -11.81 -1.75 -20.17
CA LEU A 325 -12.28 -1.04 -21.38
C LEU A 325 -13.70 -0.50 -21.21
N ALA A 326 -14.59 -1.27 -20.59
CA ALA A 326 -15.97 -0.84 -20.31
C ALA A 326 -16.07 0.33 -19.30
N LEU A 327 -15.01 0.57 -18.53
CA LEU A 327 -14.91 1.65 -17.54
C LEU A 327 -14.02 2.82 -18.01
N ASP A 328 -13.86 2.98 -19.34
CA ASP A 328 -13.06 4.04 -19.95
C ASP A 328 -11.58 4.03 -19.54
N GLY A 329 -11.02 2.85 -19.30
CA GLY A 329 -9.62 2.69 -18.90
C GLY A 329 -8.63 3.28 -19.91
N LEU A 330 -8.97 3.28 -21.20
CA LEU A 330 -8.16 3.93 -22.23
C LEU A 330 -8.09 5.45 -22.02
N ASP A 331 -9.23 6.08 -21.71
CA ASP A 331 -9.30 7.52 -21.49
C ASP A 331 -8.55 7.92 -20.22
N ALA A 332 -8.60 7.10 -19.17
CA ALA A 332 -7.83 7.32 -17.96
C ALA A 332 -6.30 7.32 -18.23
N VAL A 333 -5.82 6.39 -19.06
CA VAL A 333 -4.39 6.34 -19.44
C VAL A 333 -3.99 7.56 -20.28
N LEU A 334 -4.83 7.96 -21.24
CA LEU A 334 -4.57 9.15 -22.06
C LEU A 334 -4.63 10.45 -21.23
N ALA A 335 -5.54 10.54 -20.26
CA ALA A 335 -5.62 11.67 -19.34
C ALA A 335 -4.36 11.77 -18.47
N ALA A 336 -3.84 10.63 -17.98
CA ALA A 336 -2.57 10.58 -17.25
C ALA A 336 -1.41 11.11 -18.10
N MET A 337 -1.30 10.67 -19.36
CA MET A 337 -0.27 11.14 -20.29
C MET A 337 -0.39 12.64 -20.58
N ALA A 338 -1.61 13.15 -20.74
CA ALA A 338 -1.87 14.55 -21.06
C ALA A 338 -1.55 15.50 -19.89
N HIS A 339 -1.79 15.07 -18.65
CA HIS A 339 -1.52 15.89 -17.45
C HIS A 339 -0.06 15.85 -17.01
N HIS A 340 0.68 14.80 -17.40
CA HIS A 340 2.09 14.61 -17.01
C HIS A 340 3.01 14.40 -18.23
N PRO A 341 3.01 15.31 -19.22
CA PRO A 341 3.78 15.13 -20.46
C PRO A 341 5.29 15.07 -20.21
N SER A 342 5.78 15.76 -19.18
CA SER A 342 7.21 15.82 -18.82
C SER A 342 7.64 14.80 -17.77
N THR A 343 6.76 13.89 -17.33
CA THR A 343 7.12 12.85 -16.36
C THR A 343 7.36 11.53 -17.07
N LEU A 344 8.65 11.18 -17.24
CA LEU A 344 9.08 9.97 -17.94
C LEU A 344 8.40 8.71 -17.41
N GLU A 345 8.29 8.57 -16.08
CA GLU A 345 7.70 7.41 -15.44
C GLU A 345 6.20 7.23 -15.78
N VAL A 346 5.44 8.33 -15.83
CA VAL A 346 4.02 8.30 -16.21
C VAL A 346 3.90 7.91 -17.68
N GLN A 347 4.64 8.55 -18.58
CA GLN A 347 4.59 8.24 -20.02
C GLN A 347 4.98 6.79 -20.30
N PHE A 348 6.07 6.30 -19.70
CA PHE A 348 6.54 4.94 -19.90
C PHE A 348 5.50 3.91 -19.46
N ARG A 349 4.93 4.06 -18.26
CA ARG A 349 3.94 3.10 -17.73
C ARG A 349 2.60 3.20 -18.42
N ALA A 350 2.20 4.40 -18.86
CA ALA A 350 1.02 4.60 -19.67
C ALA A 350 1.15 3.88 -21.02
N LEU A 351 2.27 4.05 -21.73
CA LEU A 351 2.54 3.31 -22.96
C LEU A 351 2.57 1.79 -22.72
N PHE A 352 3.11 1.35 -21.59
CA PHE A 352 3.11 -0.07 -21.25
C PHE A 352 1.70 -0.63 -21.02
N ALA A 353 0.81 0.15 -20.40
CA ALA A 353 -0.60 -0.22 -20.27
C ALA A 353 -1.28 -0.26 -21.65
N LEU A 354 -1.01 0.74 -22.50
CA LEU A 354 -1.54 0.81 -23.86
C LEU A 354 -1.17 -0.41 -24.70
N ILE A 355 0.05 -0.95 -24.58
CA ILE A 355 0.49 -2.16 -25.30
C ILE A 355 -0.54 -3.28 -25.15
N ASN A 356 -1.04 -3.52 -23.93
CA ASN A 356 -2.01 -4.59 -23.66
C ASN A 356 -3.45 -4.17 -24.02
N LEU A 357 -3.79 -2.89 -23.85
CA LEU A 357 -5.14 -2.39 -24.09
C LEU A 357 -5.51 -2.31 -25.57
N VAL A 358 -4.56 -2.00 -26.46
CA VAL A 358 -4.83 -1.83 -27.90
C VAL A 358 -4.83 -3.13 -28.71
N ILE A 359 -4.49 -4.27 -28.09
CA ILE A 359 -4.53 -5.56 -28.78
C ILE A 359 -6.01 -5.91 -29.06
N PRO A 360 -6.39 -6.15 -30.33
CA PRO A 360 -7.75 -6.55 -30.69
C PRO A 360 -8.14 -7.86 -29.99
N GLU A 361 -9.26 -7.88 -29.27
CA GLU A 361 -9.78 -9.09 -28.64
C GLU A 361 -10.76 -9.81 -29.57
N ALA A 362 -10.57 -11.11 -29.77
CA ALA A 362 -11.54 -11.95 -30.48
C ALA A 362 -12.84 -12.04 -29.65
N GLY A 363 -13.93 -11.46 -30.18
CA GLY A 363 -15.24 -11.46 -29.53
C GLY A 363 -15.53 -10.24 -28.63
N SER A 364 -14.69 -9.19 -28.67
CA SER A 364 -15.11 -7.89 -28.12
C SER A 364 -16.34 -7.41 -28.88
N VAL A 365 -17.40 -7.10 -28.14
CA VAL A 365 -18.45 -6.21 -28.62
C VAL A 365 -17.73 -4.91 -28.95
N SER A 366 -17.53 -4.67 -30.24
CA SER A 366 -17.18 -3.34 -30.72
C SER A 366 -18.22 -2.42 -30.10
N THR A 367 -17.78 -1.47 -29.28
CA THR A 367 -18.60 -0.27 -29.12
C THR A 367 -18.77 0.23 -30.55
N ASN A 368 -19.99 0.05 -31.05
CA ASN A 368 -20.41 0.42 -32.39
C ASN A 368 -20.35 1.95 -32.47
N THR A 369 -19.16 2.47 -32.63
CA THR A 369 -18.93 3.77 -33.21
C THR A 369 -17.92 3.51 -34.31
N MET A 370 -18.45 3.37 -35.53
CA MET A 370 -17.78 3.89 -36.73
C MET A 370 -17.45 5.36 -36.46
N ASP A 371 -16.42 5.62 -35.67
CA ASP A 371 -15.84 6.95 -35.58
C ASP A 371 -14.54 6.88 -36.36
N CYS A 372 -14.64 7.11 -37.66
CA CYS A 372 -13.51 7.37 -38.53
C CYS A 372 -13.05 8.84 -38.43
N GLY A 373 -13.58 9.60 -37.46
CA GLY A 373 -13.22 10.98 -37.21
C GLY A 373 -11.93 11.14 -36.42
N GLU A 374 -11.45 12.39 -36.32
CA GLU A 374 -10.25 12.75 -35.55
C GLU A 374 -10.32 12.43 -34.04
N ASN A 375 -11.53 12.18 -33.53
CA ASN A 375 -11.81 11.87 -32.12
C ASN A 375 -11.84 10.37 -31.79
N ALA A 376 -11.63 9.51 -32.79
CA ALA A 376 -11.55 8.07 -32.61
C ALA A 376 -10.56 7.71 -31.48
N ALA A 377 -10.92 6.74 -30.63
CA ALA A 377 -10.08 6.30 -29.52
C ALA A 377 -8.64 5.96 -29.97
N HIS A 378 -8.48 5.23 -31.07
CA HIS A 378 -7.17 4.90 -31.64
C HIS A 378 -6.41 6.14 -32.15
N ALA A 379 -7.08 7.15 -32.70
CA ALA A 379 -6.45 8.40 -33.11
C ALA A 379 -5.86 9.16 -31.92
N ARG A 380 -6.59 9.21 -30.79
CA ARG A 380 -6.11 9.82 -29.54
C ARG A 380 -4.92 9.06 -28.96
N VAL A 381 -4.93 7.73 -29.04
CA VAL A 381 -3.77 6.89 -28.68
C VAL A 381 -2.55 7.21 -29.53
N VAL A 382 -2.68 7.24 -30.86
CA VAL A 382 -1.57 7.55 -31.76
C VAL A 382 -0.98 8.92 -31.45
N ARG A 383 -1.81 9.95 -31.26
CA ARG A 383 -1.35 11.30 -30.86
C ARG A 383 -0.56 11.27 -29.55
N GLY A 384 -1.08 10.58 -28.53
CA GLY A 384 -0.42 10.44 -27.23
C GLY A 384 0.93 9.73 -27.33
N VAL A 385 1.00 8.64 -28.09
CA VAL A 385 2.25 7.88 -28.32
C VAL A 385 3.30 8.74 -29.01
N LEU A 386 2.93 9.42 -30.09
CA LEU A 386 3.86 10.28 -30.83
C LEU A 386 4.36 11.46 -29.98
N ALA A 387 3.48 12.05 -29.16
CA ALA A 387 3.86 13.10 -28.23
C ALA A 387 4.88 12.60 -27.19
N ALA A 388 4.65 11.43 -26.58
CA ALA A 388 5.57 10.82 -25.62
C ALA A 388 6.94 10.50 -26.25
N MET A 389 6.97 9.89 -27.44
CA MET A 389 8.21 9.58 -28.16
C MET A 389 8.98 10.85 -28.56
N ARG A 390 8.27 11.95 -28.87
CA ARG A 390 8.89 13.25 -29.17
C ARG A 390 9.48 13.90 -27.92
N HIS A 391 8.82 13.75 -26.77
CA HIS A 391 9.27 14.34 -25.50
C HIS A 391 10.44 13.58 -24.88
N PHE A 392 10.53 12.26 -25.12
CA PHE A 392 11.58 11.40 -24.59
C PHE A 392 12.29 10.56 -25.68
N PRO A 393 12.93 11.19 -26.68
CA PRO A 393 13.56 10.48 -27.79
C PRO A 393 14.78 9.66 -27.36
N GLU A 394 15.42 10.02 -26.25
CA GLU A 394 16.62 9.34 -25.72
C GLU A 394 16.27 8.09 -24.90
N SER A 395 15.02 7.96 -24.44
CA SER A 395 14.60 6.81 -23.64
C SER A 395 14.27 5.63 -24.54
N GLU A 396 15.25 4.76 -24.76
CA GLU A 396 15.06 3.57 -25.61
C GLU A 396 13.87 2.71 -25.16
N LYS A 397 13.68 2.55 -23.84
CA LYS A 397 12.54 1.81 -23.27
C LYS A 397 11.20 2.44 -23.62
N LEU A 398 11.08 3.78 -23.53
CA LEU A 398 9.86 4.49 -23.86
C LEU A 398 9.56 4.41 -25.35
N VAL A 399 10.58 4.66 -26.20
CA VAL A 399 10.45 4.57 -27.65
C VAL A 399 10.06 3.15 -28.07
N ARG A 400 10.64 2.12 -27.43
CA ARG A 400 10.25 0.72 -27.63
C ARG A 400 8.77 0.49 -27.34
N CYS A 401 8.29 0.95 -26.18
CA CYS A 401 6.87 0.83 -25.85
C CYS A 401 6.00 1.54 -26.88
N GLY A 402 6.37 2.75 -27.31
CA GLY A 402 5.66 3.50 -28.34
C GLY A 402 5.58 2.76 -29.67
N CYS A 403 6.70 2.22 -30.16
CA CYS A 403 6.74 1.41 -31.37
C CYS A 403 5.84 0.16 -31.26
N LEU A 404 5.80 -0.49 -30.10
CA LEU A 404 4.97 -1.67 -29.88
C LEU A 404 3.47 -1.33 -29.84
N VAL A 405 3.07 -0.20 -29.25
CA VAL A 405 1.68 0.28 -29.32
C VAL A 405 1.27 0.52 -30.78
N LEU A 406 2.10 1.23 -31.55
CA LEU A 406 1.83 1.50 -32.98
C LEU A 406 1.78 0.20 -33.80
N HIS A 407 2.64 -0.76 -33.49
CA HIS A 407 2.62 -2.08 -34.10
C HIS A 407 1.31 -2.81 -33.83
N ASN A 408 0.88 -2.89 -32.57
CA ASN A 408 -0.36 -3.56 -32.19
C ASN A 408 -1.58 -2.91 -32.84
N LEU A 409 -1.63 -1.57 -32.90
CA LEU A 409 -2.69 -0.84 -33.61
C LEU A 409 -2.70 -1.16 -35.10
N SER A 410 -1.52 -1.32 -35.70
CA SER A 410 -1.39 -1.64 -37.13
C SER A 410 -1.87 -3.03 -37.49
N LEU A 411 -2.10 -3.93 -36.53
CA LEU A 411 -2.60 -5.29 -36.78
C LEU A 411 -4.05 -5.28 -37.28
N ASP A 412 -4.83 -4.25 -36.94
CA ASP A 412 -6.14 -4.00 -37.53
C ASP A 412 -6.00 -3.05 -38.72
N ASP A 413 -6.34 -3.55 -39.91
CA ASP A 413 -6.22 -2.81 -41.16
C ASP A 413 -7.11 -1.54 -41.18
N LYS A 414 -8.16 -1.47 -40.36
CA LYS A 414 -8.98 -0.27 -40.19
C LYS A 414 -8.20 0.91 -39.60
N ASN A 415 -7.16 0.65 -38.82
CA ASN A 415 -6.33 1.69 -38.20
C ASN A 415 -5.25 2.23 -39.14
N VAL A 416 -4.95 1.55 -40.25
CA VAL A 416 -3.87 1.92 -41.17
C VAL A 416 -4.03 3.35 -41.74
N PRO A 417 -5.21 3.78 -42.24
CA PRO A 417 -5.38 5.15 -42.72
C PRO A 417 -5.11 6.20 -41.63
N HIS A 418 -5.55 5.94 -40.39
CA HIS A 418 -5.33 6.84 -39.27
C HIS A 418 -3.84 6.94 -38.91
N LEU A 419 -3.14 5.81 -38.85
CA LEU A 419 -1.69 5.77 -38.61
C LEU A 419 -0.93 6.59 -39.66
N LEU A 420 -1.28 6.45 -40.94
CA LEU A 420 -0.69 7.24 -42.03
C LEU A 420 -1.00 8.74 -41.88
N ALA A 421 -2.25 9.10 -41.58
CA ALA A 421 -2.67 10.50 -41.42
C ALA A 421 -1.92 11.22 -40.28
N PHE A 422 -1.61 10.51 -39.18
CA PHE A 422 -0.83 11.07 -38.07
C PHE A 422 0.69 11.10 -38.32
N GLY A 423 1.17 10.61 -39.48
CA GLY A 423 2.58 10.71 -39.85
C GLY A 423 3.50 9.81 -39.03
N VAL A 424 3.02 8.64 -38.57
CA VAL A 424 3.82 7.69 -37.75
C VAL A 424 5.08 7.18 -38.46
N ALA A 425 5.12 7.27 -39.79
CA ALA A 425 6.23 6.78 -40.62
C ALA A 425 7.58 7.38 -40.25
N ARG A 426 7.67 8.71 -40.06
CA ARG A 426 8.95 9.38 -39.76
C ARG A 426 9.49 8.99 -38.38
N PRO A 427 8.71 9.03 -37.28
CA PRO A 427 9.12 8.50 -35.98
C PRO A 427 9.58 7.04 -36.03
N LEU A 428 8.86 6.17 -36.75
CA LEU A 428 9.22 4.75 -36.88
C LEU A 428 10.51 4.55 -37.67
N GLN A 429 10.71 5.27 -38.78
CA GLN A 429 11.95 5.24 -39.56
C GLN A 429 13.14 5.74 -38.75
N ARG A 430 12.95 6.81 -37.96
CA ARG A 430 13.98 7.30 -37.04
C ARG A 430 14.31 6.23 -36.02
N ALA A 431 13.29 5.66 -35.38
CA ALA A 431 13.48 4.65 -34.35
C ALA A 431 14.22 3.41 -34.87
N ALA A 432 13.90 2.97 -36.09
CA ALA A 432 14.56 1.85 -36.76
C ALA A 432 16.05 2.12 -37.06
N ARG A 433 16.43 3.38 -37.32
CA ARG A 433 17.82 3.77 -37.64
C ARG A 433 18.66 4.09 -36.41
N SER A 434 18.07 4.74 -35.41
CA SER A 434 18.82 5.34 -34.29
C SER A 434 18.99 4.42 -33.09
N HIS A 435 18.07 3.46 -32.88
CA HIS A 435 18.14 2.57 -31.71
C HIS A 435 18.85 1.26 -32.03
N LYS A 436 19.63 0.77 -31.06
CA LYS A 436 20.36 -0.50 -31.14
C LYS A 436 19.53 -1.71 -30.68
N ASP A 437 18.39 -1.47 -30.03
CA ASP A 437 17.49 -2.54 -29.56
C ASP A 437 16.79 -3.22 -30.76
N ALA A 438 17.08 -4.51 -30.95
CA ALA A 438 16.56 -5.32 -32.05
C ALA A 438 15.03 -5.44 -32.05
N ASP A 439 14.37 -5.41 -30.89
CA ASP A 439 12.91 -5.47 -30.81
C ASP A 439 12.26 -4.15 -31.23
N VAL A 440 12.91 -3.01 -30.95
CA VAL A 440 12.49 -1.69 -31.44
C VAL A 440 12.56 -1.66 -32.96
N GLN A 441 13.70 -2.06 -33.52
CA GLN A 441 13.90 -2.15 -34.96
C GLN A 441 12.88 -3.07 -35.61
N ARG A 442 12.70 -4.29 -35.07
CA ARG A 442 11.73 -5.28 -35.58
C ARG A 442 10.30 -4.74 -35.56
N SER A 443 9.86 -4.14 -34.44
CA SER A 443 8.51 -3.59 -34.31
C SER A 443 8.30 -2.42 -35.27
N ALA A 444 9.27 -1.52 -35.39
CA ALA A 444 9.20 -0.37 -36.28
C ALA A 444 9.16 -0.78 -37.76
N VAL A 445 10.06 -1.67 -38.19
CA VAL A 445 10.12 -2.19 -39.56
C VAL A 445 8.86 -2.98 -39.91
N SER A 446 8.37 -3.83 -39.01
CA SER A 446 7.14 -4.60 -39.24
C SER A 446 5.93 -3.69 -39.41
N THR A 447 5.86 -2.63 -38.61
CA THR A 447 4.80 -1.61 -38.72
C THR A 447 4.90 -0.85 -40.04
N LEU A 448 6.09 -0.37 -40.44
CA LEU A 448 6.31 0.31 -41.72
C LEU A 448 5.93 -0.57 -42.92
N ARG A 449 6.25 -1.88 -42.87
CA ARG A 449 5.87 -2.86 -43.90
C ARG A 449 4.35 -3.00 -44.00
N ARG A 450 3.64 -3.10 -42.88
CA ARG A 450 2.15 -3.12 -42.86
C ARG A 450 1.55 -1.85 -43.45
N LEU A 451 2.16 -0.70 -43.17
CA LEU A 451 1.74 0.60 -43.71
C LEU A 451 2.14 0.80 -45.19
N ARG A 452 2.82 -0.18 -45.82
CA ARG A 452 3.36 -0.08 -47.19
C ARG A 452 4.28 1.12 -47.40
N VAL A 453 4.99 1.52 -46.35
CA VAL A 453 5.97 2.61 -46.40
C VAL A 453 7.36 2.01 -46.65
N ALA A 454 8.09 2.55 -47.63
CA ALA A 454 9.46 2.12 -47.90
C ALA A 454 10.35 2.33 -46.67
N VAL A 455 11.01 1.26 -46.25
CA VAL A 455 12.14 1.32 -45.32
C VAL A 455 13.36 1.58 -46.19
N ALA A 456 14.09 2.68 -45.96
CA ALA A 456 15.35 2.90 -46.68
C ALA A 456 16.26 1.68 -46.47
N PRO A 457 17.01 1.23 -47.50
CA PRO A 457 17.78 0.00 -47.42
C PRO A 457 18.69 0.03 -46.19
N GLU A 458 18.59 -1.02 -45.37
CA GLU A 458 19.49 -1.27 -44.26
C GLU A 458 20.92 -1.33 -44.81
N VAL A 459 21.84 -0.60 -44.18
CA VAL A 459 23.26 -0.94 -44.31
C VAL A 459 23.40 -2.29 -43.63
N ASP A 460 23.67 -3.29 -44.45
CA ASP A 460 23.79 -4.71 -44.13
C ASP A 460 24.66 -4.94 -42.87
N VAL A 461 24.02 -5.10 -41.71
CA VAL A 461 24.65 -5.61 -40.50
C VAL A 461 23.88 -6.87 -40.13
N LEU A 462 24.07 -7.93 -40.91
CA LEU A 462 24.00 -9.34 -40.52
C LEU A 462 24.24 -10.23 -41.76
N GLN A 463 25.49 -10.28 -42.24
CA GLN A 463 25.98 -11.46 -42.94
C GLN A 463 26.90 -12.26 -42.00
N PRO A 464 26.68 -13.58 -41.83
CA PRO A 464 27.69 -14.44 -41.24
C PRO A 464 28.85 -14.56 -42.24
N THR A 465 30.03 -14.11 -41.83
CA THR A 465 31.27 -14.34 -42.58
C THR A 465 31.56 -15.84 -42.64
N LEU A 466 31.08 -16.50 -43.68
CA LEU A 466 31.67 -17.74 -44.20
C LEU A 466 32.98 -17.36 -44.91
N ARG A 467 34.07 -17.28 -44.14
CA ARG A 467 35.40 -17.39 -44.74
C ARG A 467 35.61 -18.86 -45.14
N MET A 468 35.37 -19.13 -46.41
CA MET A 468 36.02 -20.22 -47.13
C MET A 468 37.47 -19.79 -47.38
N ASP A 469 38.39 -20.17 -46.49
CA ASP A 469 39.81 -20.22 -46.86
C ASP A 469 40.11 -21.63 -47.37
N GLY A 470 40.14 -21.74 -48.69
CA GLY A 470 40.73 -22.84 -49.41
C GLY A 470 42.02 -22.37 -50.09
N SER A 471 43.08 -23.14 -49.86
CA SER A 471 44.26 -23.32 -50.71
C SER A 471 45.41 -22.30 -50.60
N ARG A 472 46.46 -22.69 -49.88
CA ARG A 472 47.71 -23.19 -50.49
C ARG A 472 48.45 -24.13 -49.55
#